data_AF-A0A7G5XB47-F1
#
_entry.id   AF-A0A7G5XB47-F1
#
_cell.length_a   1.000
_cell.length_b   1.000
_cell.length_c   1.000
_cell.angle_alpha   90.00
_cell.angle_beta   90.00
_cell.angle_gamma   90.00
#
_symmetry.space_group_name_H-M   'P 1'
#
loop_
_entity.id
_entity.type
_entity.pdbx_description
1 polymer ?
#
loop_
_entity_poly.entity_id
_entity_poly.type
_entity_poly.pdbx_seq_one_letter_code
_entity_poly.pdbx_strand_id
1 'polypeptide(L)'
;MTRVPIYLIFIFSFFLNCKNPVPKVNLVGSADPDIVLVNIEDGNREFISKILLKIDSLKPILIGIDVFFISKKTPQEDSALINSLQKVYNDILIYGLGNNNPFEHSDSAFTQYVTDEGYLKYDRTLSLISNMTPLPKIENTVHESFAYKIVKHWKPDFKLDIKENQQIPINYQRTLDKYLKLDGSLLIGTNIDNFELKDKIFLVGYIGPGREDKYSTPLRFVGKELEHDEPDTYGLVIIANEIRTLLDYKK
;
A
#
# COMPACT_ATOMS: atom_id res chain seq x y z
N MET A 1 -4.30 15.76 -76.61
CA MET A 1 -4.25 14.73 -75.53
C MET A 1 -3.28 15.22 -74.47
N THR A 2 -3.79 15.93 -73.46
CA THR A 2 -3.01 16.48 -72.34
C THR A 2 -3.29 15.62 -71.11
N ARG A 3 -2.25 14.94 -70.60
CA ARG A 3 -2.32 14.13 -69.37
C ARG A 3 -2.11 15.05 -68.17
N VAL A 4 -3.09 15.08 -67.26
CA VAL A 4 -3.01 15.74 -65.95
C VAL A 4 -2.40 14.75 -64.95
N PRO A 5 -1.45 15.15 -64.09
CA PRO A 5 -0.93 14.28 -63.04
C PRO A 5 -1.90 14.29 -61.85
N ILE A 6 -2.34 13.10 -61.44
CA ILE A 6 -3.08 12.88 -60.20
C ILE A 6 -2.05 12.87 -59.07
N TYR A 7 -2.05 13.91 -58.24
CA TYR A 7 -1.32 13.91 -56.97
C TYR A 7 -2.08 13.04 -55.97
N LEU A 8 -1.54 11.86 -55.68
CA LEU A 8 -2.00 11.01 -54.59
C LEU A 8 -1.58 11.64 -53.26
N ILE A 9 -2.51 12.31 -52.59
CA ILE A 9 -2.32 12.79 -51.22
C ILE A 9 -2.29 11.57 -50.31
N PHE A 10 -1.11 11.18 -49.84
CA PHE A 10 -0.95 10.24 -48.73
C PHE A 10 -1.50 10.92 -47.46
N ILE A 11 -2.73 10.58 -47.10
CA ILE A 11 -3.29 10.94 -45.79
C ILE A 11 -2.52 10.11 -44.75
N PHE A 12 -1.59 10.78 -44.08
CA PHE A 12 -0.92 10.30 -42.88
C PHE A 12 -1.99 10.02 -41.82
N SER A 13 -2.43 8.77 -41.73
CA SER A 13 -3.33 8.31 -40.69
C SER A 13 -2.53 8.06 -39.41
N PHE A 14 -2.00 9.15 -38.84
CA PHE A 14 -1.42 9.15 -37.49
C PHE A 14 -2.51 9.59 -36.50
N PHE A 15 -3.56 8.78 -36.37
CA PHE A 15 -4.52 8.96 -35.28
C PHE A 15 -4.14 8.06 -34.11
N LEU A 16 -3.32 8.64 -33.23
CA LEU A 16 -3.55 8.70 -31.79
C LEU A 16 -4.06 7.40 -31.14
N ASN A 17 -3.18 6.44 -30.89
CA ASN A 17 -3.43 5.39 -29.90
C ASN A 17 -2.53 5.55 -28.66
N CYS A 18 -2.38 6.80 -28.21
CA CYS A 18 -1.65 7.13 -27.00
C CYS A 18 -2.56 7.92 -26.08
N LYS A 19 -3.14 7.22 -25.10
CA LYS A 19 -3.41 7.70 -23.74
C LYS A 19 -4.10 6.53 -23.04
N ASN A 20 -3.34 5.75 -22.26
CA ASN A 20 -3.98 5.02 -21.18
C ASN A 20 -4.66 6.09 -20.32
N PRO A 21 -6.00 6.16 -20.31
CA PRO A 21 -6.67 7.20 -19.54
C PRO A 21 -6.32 6.95 -18.08
N VAL A 22 -5.96 8.02 -17.36
CA VAL A 22 -5.85 7.98 -15.90
C VAL A 22 -7.15 7.35 -15.37
N PRO A 23 -7.08 6.32 -14.51
CA PRO A 23 -8.28 5.68 -13.98
C PRO A 23 -9.23 6.70 -13.37
N LYS A 24 -10.53 6.57 -13.68
CA LYS A 24 -11.56 7.45 -13.13
C LYS A 24 -11.73 7.15 -11.64
N VAL A 25 -11.62 8.19 -10.81
CA VAL A 25 -11.85 8.10 -9.37
C VAL A 25 -13.34 8.27 -9.07
N ASN A 26 -13.90 7.37 -8.26
CA ASN A 26 -15.29 7.46 -7.79
C ASN A 26 -15.30 7.34 -6.27
N LEU A 27 -15.29 8.48 -5.57
CA LEU A 27 -15.23 8.51 -4.12
C LEU A 27 -16.52 7.98 -3.48
N VAL A 28 -16.37 7.17 -2.44
CA VAL A 28 -17.50 6.74 -1.60
C VAL A 28 -17.68 7.70 -0.41
N GLY A 29 -18.93 7.89 0.01
CA GLY A 29 -19.26 8.82 1.10
C GLY A 29 -19.01 8.28 2.50
N SER A 30 -18.95 6.95 2.67
CA SER A 30 -18.77 6.28 3.96
C SER A 30 -17.30 5.97 4.24
N ALA A 31 -16.94 5.99 5.53
CA ALA A 31 -15.65 5.48 5.98
C ALA A 31 -15.52 3.97 5.67
N ASP A 32 -14.28 3.52 5.54
CA ASP A 32 -13.96 2.10 5.45
C ASP A 32 -14.31 1.40 6.77
N PRO A 33 -15.13 0.32 6.74
CA PRO A 33 -15.55 -0.34 7.96
C PRO A 33 -14.52 -1.33 8.52
N ASP A 34 -13.52 -1.76 7.75
CA ASP A 34 -12.66 -2.90 8.12
C ASP A 34 -11.19 -2.51 8.34
N ILE A 35 -10.73 -1.43 7.70
CA ILE A 35 -9.32 -1.02 7.70
C ILE A 35 -9.11 0.22 8.58
N VAL A 36 -8.19 0.10 9.54
CA VAL A 36 -7.71 1.18 10.40
C VAL A 36 -6.27 1.51 10.03
N LEU A 37 -5.98 2.80 9.87
CA LEU A 37 -4.62 3.28 9.59
C LEU A 37 -3.99 3.76 10.89
N VAL A 38 -2.78 3.29 11.19
CA VAL A 38 -2.04 3.66 12.39
C VAL A 38 -0.75 4.36 11.99
N ASN A 39 -0.66 5.64 12.35
CA ASN A 39 0.50 6.46 12.12
C ASN A 39 1.58 6.15 13.17
N ILE A 40 2.78 5.77 12.72
CA ILE A 40 3.95 5.58 13.60
C ILE A 40 4.64 6.89 14.00
N GLU A 41 4.22 8.03 13.42
CA GLU A 41 4.82 9.35 13.67
C GLU A 41 6.34 9.29 13.44
N ASP A 42 7.14 10.00 14.24
CA ASP A 42 8.62 9.89 14.21
C ASP A 42 9.13 8.82 15.19
N GLY A 43 8.30 7.80 15.45
CA GLY A 43 8.55 6.78 16.47
C GLY A 43 9.75 5.87 16.17
N ASN A 44 10.55 5.59 17.20
CA ASN A 44 11.61 4.59 17.13
C ASN A 44 11.07 3.16 17.29
N ARG A 45 11.95 2.15 17.28
CA ARG A 45 11.53 0.74 17.37
C ARG A 45 10.84 0.39 18.69
N GLU A 46 11.22 1.04 19.79
CA GLU A 46 10.52 0.87 21.08
C GLU A 46 9.09 1.42 21.02
N PHE A 47 8.89 2.55 20.33
CA PHE A 47 7.55 3.10 20.11
C PHE A 47 6.70 2.20 19.22
N ILE A 48 7.24 1.73 18.08
CA ILE A 48 6.56 0.79 17.20
C ILE A 48 6.21 -0.51 17.96
N SER A 49 7.11 -1.02 18.80
CA SER A 49 6.83 -2.17 19.67
C SER A 49 5.60 -1.97 20.55
N LYS A 50 5.47 -0.80 21.18
CA LYS A 50 4.29 -0.44 22.00
C LYS A 50 3.02 -0.34 21.17
N ILE A 51 3.09 0.20 19.95
CA ILE A 51 1.97 0.22 19.01
C ILE A 51 1.52 -1.21 18.72
N LEU A 52 2.44 -2.09 18.30
CA LEU A 52 2.13 -3.45 17.90
C LEU A 52 1.47 -4.25 19.04
N LEU A 53 2.01 -4.18 20.25
CA LEU A 53 1.42 -4.83 21.42
C LEU A 53 0.04 -4.26 21.77
N LYS A 54 -0.15 -2.93 21.61
CA LYS A 54 -1.46 -2.32 21.84
C LYS A 54 -2.47 -2.78 20.80
N ILE A 55 -2.11 -2.83 19.52
CA ILE A 55 -2.99 -3.33 18.45
C ILE A 55 -3.35 -4.78 18.71
N ASP A 56 -2.38 -5.64 19.01
CA ASP A 56 -2.61 -7.07 19.31
C ASP A 56 -3.61 -7.26 20.47
N SER A 57 -3.53 -6.41 21.50
CA SER A 57 -4.50 -6.43 22.61
C SER A 57 -5.95 -6.14 22.19
N LEU A 58 -6.15 -5.46 21.05
CA LEU A 58 -7.47 -5.19 20.46
C LEU A 58 -8.03 -6.38 19.68
N LYS A 59 -7.28 -7.49 19.56
CA LYS A 59 -7.65 -8.70 18.81
C LYS A 59 -7.96 -8.36 17.34
N PRO A 60 -6.94 -7.90 16.58
CA PRO A 60 -7.11 -7.58 15.17
C PRO A 60 -7.33 -8.87 14.37
N ILE A 61 -7.88 -8.73 13.16
CA ILE A 61 -7.84 -9.80 12.17
C ILE A 61 -6.40 -9.99 11.67
N LEU A 62 -5.73 -8.86 11.35
CA LEU A 62 -4.41 -8.83 10.76
C LEU A 62 -3.73 -7.49 11.02
N ILE A 63 -2.40 -7.50 11.13
CA ILE A 63 -1.59 -6.28 11.18
C ILE A 63 -0.65 -6.25 9.96
N GLY A 64 -0.84 -5.28 9.07
CA GLY A 64 0.13 -4.97 8.01
C GLY A 64 1.12 -3.93 8.50
N ILE A 65 2.43 -4.23 8.42
CA ILE A 65 3.51 -3.36 8.89
C ILE A 65 4.27 -2.80 7.68
N ASP A 66 3.99 -1.55 7.32
CA ASP A 66 4.62 -0.77 6.26
C ASP A 66 5.86 -0.01 6.79
N VAL A 67 6.84 -0.77 7.28
CA VAL A 67 8.10 -0.25 7.84
C VAL A 67 9.26 -1.18 7.51
N PHE A 68 10.37 -0.62 7.04
CA PHE A 68 11.62 -1.36 6.84
C PHE A 68 12.52 -1.30 8.08
N PHE A 69 12.93 -2.47 8.58
CA PHE A 69 13.91 -2.60 9.67
C PHE A 69 15.26 -3.12 9.16
N ILE A 70 15.86 -2.41 8.19
CA ILE A 70 17.02 -2.85 7.39
C ILE A 70 18.23 -3.30 8.22
N SER A 71 18.56 -2.59 9.29
CA SER A 71 19.73 -2.88 10.12
C SER A 71 19.44 -2.70 11.59
N LYS A 72 20.16 -3.40 12.46
CA LYS A 72 20.11 -3.22 13.91
C LYS A 72 20.42 -1.77 14.31
N LYS A 73 19.74 -1.28 15.35
CA LYS A 73 19.90 0.06 15.92
C LYS A 73 20.57 -0.09 17.28
N THR A 74 19.87 0.22 18.37
CA THR A 74 20.38 0.00 19.73
C THR A 74 19.84 -1.32 20.27
N PRO A 75 20.60 -2.04 21.13
CA PRO A 75 20.13 -3.29 21.70
C PRO A 75 18.78 -3.17 22.43
N GLN A 76 18.51 -2.03 23.08
CA GLN A 76 17.24 -1.76 23.75
C GLN A 76 16.08 -1.68 22.76
N GLU A 77 16.22 -0.85 21.73
CA GLU A 77 15.22 -0.65 20.68
C GLU A 77 14.91 -1.94 19.93
N ASP A 78 15.96 -2.68 19.57
CA ASP A 78 15.84 -3.93 18.83
C ASP A 78 15.21 -5.03 19.67
N SER A 79 15.61 -5.14 20.96
CA SER A 79 15.02 -6.13 21.88
C SER A 79 13.54 -5.85 22.13
N ALA A 80 13.14 -4.59 22.23
CA ALA A 80 11.73 -4.22 22.37
C ALA A 80 10.92 -4.67 21.15
N LEU A 81 11.38 -4.32 19.93
CA LEU A 81 10.70 -4.71 18.70
C LEU A 81 10.64 -6.23 18.52
N ILE A 82 11.75 -6.95 18.75
CA ILE A 82 11.79 -8.42 18.71
C ILE A 82 10.75 -9.02 19.67
N ASN A 83 10.68 -8.53 20.91
CA ASN A 83 9.73 -9.01 21.90
C ASN A 83 8.28 -8.81 21.45
N SER A 84 7.97 -7.66 20.82
CA SER A 84 6.63 -7.46 20.25
C SER A 84 6.33 -8.38 19.07
N LEU A 85 7.24 -8.52 18.11
CA LEU A 85 7.03 -9.39 16.94
C LEU A 85 6.85 -10.85 17.34
N GLN A 86 7.56 -11.32 18.38
CA GLN A 86 7.36 -12.67 18.95
C GLN A 86 5.97 -12.91 19.57
N LYS A 87 5.29 -11.85 19.99
CA LYS A 87 4.02 -11.92 20.72
C LYS A 87 2.83 -11.65 19.83
N VAL A 88 2.98 -10.75 18.86
CA VAL A 88 1.93 -10.41 17.93
C VAL A 88 1.65 -11.60 17.04
N TYR A 89 0.37 -11.93 16.89
CA TYR A 89 -0.07 -12.98 15.99
C TYR A 89 -0.70 -12.36 14.73
N ASN A 90 -0.42 -12.94 13.56
CA ASN A 90 -0.99 -12.53 12.28
C ASN A 90 -0.54 -11.13 11.82
N ASP A 91 0.78 -10.95 11.72
CA ASP A 91 1.41 -9.77 11.16
C ASP A 91 2.07 -10.06 9.80
N ILE A 92 2.00 -9.09 8.89
CA ILE A 92 2.68 -9.16 7.59
C ILE A 92 3.61 -7.97 7.50
N LEU A 93 4.90 -8.23 7.31
CA LEU A 93 5.91 -7.20 7.14
C LEU A 93 6.18 -6.95 5.66
N ILE A 94 6.42 -5.70 5.28
CA ILE A 94 6.83 -5.38 3.91
C ILE A 94 8.26 -5.85 3.62
N TYR A 95 8.53 -6.14 2.35
CA TYR A 95 9.86 -6.12 1.75
C TYR A 95 9.79 -5.50 0.35
N GLY A 96 10.92 -5.09 -0.23
CA GLY A 96 10.94 -4.32 -1.48
C GLY A 96 12.16 -4.60 -2.35
N LEU A 97 12.44 -3.70 -3.30
CA LEU A 97 13.69 -3.69 -4.06
C LEU A 97 14.60 -2.59 -3.50
N GLY A 98 15.86 -2.94 -3.20
CA GLY A 98 16.88 -1.96 -2.83
C GLY A 98 17.48 -1.25 -4.05
N ASN A 99 18.21 -0.16 -3.81
CA ASN A 99 18.83 0.68 -4.84
C ASN A 99 19.77 -0.08 -5.80
N ASN A 100 20.38 -1.17 -5.34
CA ASN A 100 21.36 -1.97 -6.10
C ASN A 100 20.83 -3.33 -6.55
N ASN A 101 19.50 -3.51 -6.50
CA ASN A 101 18.81 -4.67 -7.04
C ASN A 101 19.13 -6.06 -6.41
N PRO A 102 19.40 -6.19 -5.09
CA PRO A 102 18.81 -7.28 -4.33
C PRO A 102 17.47 -6.83 -3.74
N PHE A 103 16.58 -7.81 -3.48
CA PHE A 103 15.43 -7.58 -2.62
C PHE A 103 15.92 -7.02 -1.28
N GLU A 104 15.28 -5.95 -0.84
CA GLU A 104 15.57 -5.32 0.44
C GLU A 104 14.54 -5.84 1.44
N HIS A 105 15.03 -6.66 2.37
CA HIS A 105 14.27 -7.17 3.50
C HIS A 105 14.69 -6.45 4.77
N SER A 106 13.83 -6.51 5.78
CA SER A 106 14.26 -6.20 7.15
C SER A 106 15.34 -7.18 7.62
N ASP A 107 16.16 -6.79 8.60
CA ASP A 107 17.17 -7.66 9.19
C ASP A 107 16.52 -8.97 9.68
N SER A 108 17.20 -10.10 9.49
CA SER A 108 16.68 -11.42 9.85
C SER A 108 16.40 -11.58 11.35
N ALA A 109 16.97 -10.73 12.20
CA ALA A 109 16.59 -10.61 13.61
C ALA A 109 15.12 -10.22 13.81
N PHE A 110 14.49 -9.58 12.83
CA PHE A 110 13.08 -9.18 12.87
C PHE A 110 12.21 -10.12 12.03
N THR A 111 12.60 -10.42 10.79
CA THR A 111 11.76 -11.21 9.87
C THR A 111 11.52 -12.66 10.33
N GLN A 112 12.40 -13.22 11.16
CA GLN A 112 12.19 -14.57 11.71
C GLN A 112 10.99 -14.68 12.67
N TYR A 113 10.45 -13.55 13.13
CA TYR A 113 9.36 -13.51 14.10
C TYR A 113 8.03 -13.05 13.52
N VAL A 114 8.01 -12.55 12.27
CA VAL A 114 6.76 -12.14 11.62
C VAL A 114 6.05 -13.35 11.02
N THR A 115 4.74 -13.27 10.89
CA THR A 115 3.91 -14.37 10.36
C THR A 115 4.17 -14.58 8.87
N ASP A 116 4.30 -13.49 8.11
CA ASP A 116 4.58 -13.52 6.67
C ASP A 116 5.24 -12.22 6.21
N GLU A 117 5.72 -12.22 4.97
CA GLU A 117 6.25 -11.04 4.30
C GLU A 117 5.49 -10.76 2.99
N GLY A 118 5.33 -9.48 2.63
CA GLY A 118 4.65 -9.08 1.40
C GLY A 118 5.41 -8.03 0.60
N TYR A 119 5.46 -8.21 -0.72
CA TYR A 119 6.24 -7.36 -1.60
C TYR A 119 5.57 -6.01 -1.84
N LEU A 120 6.26 -4.91 -1.55
CA LEU A 120 5.78 -3.58 -1.84
C LEU A 120 6.62 -2.92 -2.93
N LYS A 121 5.96 -2.59 -4.05
CA LYS A 121 6.52 -1.74 -5.09
C LYS A 121 5.41 -0.96 -5.75
N TYR A 122 5.59 0.35 -5.78
CA TYR A 122 4.69 1.23 -6.51
C TYR A 122 5.10 1.35 -7.97
N ASP A 123 4.19 0.98 -8.87
CA ASP A 123 4.34 1.24 -10.31
C ASP A 123 3.87 2.66 -10.62
N ARG A 124 4.77 3.47 -11.19
CA ARG A 124 4.51 4.88 -11.49
C ARG A 124 4.35 5.06 -12.99
N THR A 125 3.10 5.19 -13.43
CA THR A 125 2.77 5.56 -14.81
C THR A 125 2.40 7.05 -14.84
N LEU A 126 3.08 7.84 -15.67
CA LEU A 126 2.92 9.31 -15.71
C LEU A 126 3.12 9.97 -14.32
N SER A 127 4.09 9.46 -13.55
CA SER A 127 4.35 9.85 -12.15
C SER A 127 3.20 9.56 -11.16
N LEU A 128 2.14 8.86 -11.60
CA LEU A 128 1.02 8.46 -10.78
C LEU A 128 1.11 6.97 -10.42
N ILE A 129 0.87 6.66 -9.16
CA ILE A 129 0.55 5.31 -8.74
C ILE A 129 -0.91 5.08 -9.12
N SER A 130 -1.13 4.30 -10.17
CA SER A 130 -2.45 4.12 -10.80
C SER A 130 -2.78 2.67 -11.08
N ASN A 131 -1.78 1.79 -11.05
CA ASN A 131 -1.92 0.36 -11.24
C ASN A 131 -1.12 -0.35 -10.15
N MET A 132 -1.58 -1.54 -9.80
CA MET A 132 -0.85 -2.48 -8.98
C MET A 132 -0.58 -3.75 -9.79
N THR A 133 0.47 -4.47 -9.42
CA THR A 133 0.70 -5.84 -9.91
C THR A 133 0.59 -6.76 -8.70
N PRO A 134 -0.46 -7.59 -8.58
CA PRO A 134 -0.64 -8.41 -7.38
C PRO A 134 0.36 -9.57 -7.28
N LEU A 135 0.81 -10.08 -8.44
CA LEU A 135 1.73 -11.20 -8.60
C LEU A 135 2.90 -10.85 -9.56
N PRO A 136 3.78 -9.89 -9.21
CA PRO A 136 4.91 -9.54 -10.04
C PRO A 136 5.91 -10.70 -10.12
N LYS A 137 6.40 -10.97 -11.32
CA LYS A 137 7.50 -11.90 -11.58
C LYS A 137 8.77 -11.12 -11.81
N ILE A 138 9.71 -11.23 -10.88
CA ILE A 138 11.01 -10.54 -10.89
C ILE A 138 12.08 -11.62 -10.85
N GLU A 139 13.04 -11.57 -11.79
CA GLU A 139 14.13 -12.57 -11.86
C GLU A 139 13.61 -14.03 -11.84
N ASN A 140 12.52 -14.28 -12.57
CA ASN A 140 11.78 -15.56 -12.64
C ASN A 140 11.08 -16.02 -11.37
N THR A 141 11.11 -15.26 -10.28
CA THR A 141 10.38 -15.55 -9.04
C THR A 141 9.09 -14.74 -8.98
N VAL A 142 7.98 -15.39 -8.65
CA VAL A 142 6.71 -14.70 -8.40
C VAL A 142 6.69 -14.23 -6.96
N HIS A 143 6.43 -12.94 -6.77
CA HIS A 143 6.28 -12.32 -5.47
C HIS A 143 4.82 -11.93 -5.27
N GLU A 144 4.27 -12.21 -4.10
CA GLU A 144 2.93 -11.76 -3.75
C GLU A 144 3.01 -10.33 -3.21
N SER A 145 2.27 -9.41 -3.82
CA SER A 145 2.22 -8.02 -3.34
C SER A 145 1.71 -7.95 -1.90
N PHE A 146 2.13 -6.93 -1.16
CA PHE A 146 1.75 -6.71 0.22
C PHE A 146 0.22 -6.66 0.41
N ALA A 147 -0.49 -5.89 -0.43
CA ALA A 147 -1.95 -5.86 -0.42
C ALA A 147 -2.58 -7.24 -0.72
N TYR A 148 -2.01 -8.01 -1.64
CA TYR A 148 -2.51 -9.35 -1.98
C TYR A 148 -2.31 -10.35 -0.84
N LYS A 149 -1.16 -10.31 -0.16
CA LYS A 149 -0.87 -11.09 1.05
C LYS A 149 -1.89 -10.79 2.15
N ILE A 150 -2.16 -9.51 2.41
CA ILE A 150 -3.16 -9.09 3.40
C ILE A 150 -4.53 -9.67 3.07
N VAL A 151 -4.97 -9.57 1.80
CA VAL A 151 -6.26 -10.13 1.38
C VAL A 151 -6.33 -11.65 1.55
N LYS A 152 -5.27 -12.39 1.19
CA LYS A 152 -5.22 -13.85 1.37
C LYS A 152 -5.29 -14.28 2.82
N HIS A 153 -4.62 -13.58 3.74
CA HIS A 153 -4.70 -13.88 5.17
C HIS A 153 -6.04 -13.47 5.77
N TRP A 154 -6.60 -12.34 5.36
CA TRP A 154 -7.92 -11.89 5.82
C TRP A 154 -9.06 -12.79 5.34
N LYS A 155 -9.02 -13.18 4.07
CA LYS A 155 -10.06 -13.96 3.39
C LYS A 155 -9.41 -15.16 2.69
N PRO A 156 -9.06 -16.24 3.42
CA PRO A 156 -8.36 -17.40 2.84
C PRO A 156 -9.15 -18.11 1.73
N ASP A 157 -10.49 -18.01 1.76
CA ASP A 157 -11.36 -18.56 0.71
C ASP A 157 -11.48 -17.65 -0.52
N PHE A 158 -10.94 -16.42 -0.46
CA PHE A 158 -10.98 -15.49 -1.56
C PHE A 158 -10.03 -15.93 -2.66
N LYS A 159 -10.59 -16.18 -3.85
CA LYS A 159 -9.85 -16.60 -5.04
C LYS A 159 -9.92 -15.51 -6.08
N LEU A 160 -8.74 -15.02 -6.46
CA LEU A 160 -8.58 -14.11 -7.57
C LEU A 160 -8.00 -14.85 -8.77
N ASP A 161 -8.66 -14.76 -9.92
CA ASP A 161 -8.09 -15.21 -11.20
C ASP A 161 -7.17 -14.12 -11.75
N ILE A 162 -5.98 -14.02 -11.15
CA ILE A 162 -4.92 -13.06 -11.54
C ILE A 162 -3.74 -13.84 -12.11
N LYS A 163 -3.26 -13.40 -13.28
CA LYS A 163 -2.06 -13.94 -13.91
C LYS A 163 -0.79 -13.25 -13.36
N GLU A 164 0.33 -13.94 -13.43
CA GLU A 164 1.65 -13.34 -13.21
C GLU A 164 1.82 -12.07 -14.06
N ASN A 165 2.40 -11.02 -13.48
CA ASN A 165 2.60 -9.70 -14.12
C ASN A 165 1.34 -9.00 -14.64
N GLN A 166 0.14 -9.45 -14.27
CA GLN A 166 -1.08 -8.75 -14.62
C GLN A 166 -1.17 -7.44 -13.83
N GLN A 167 -1.20 -6.32 -14.55
CA GLN A 167 -1.52 -5.02 -13.98
C GLN A 167 -3.03 -4.88 -13.79
N ILE A 168 -3.43 -4.36 -12.64
CA ILE A 168 -4.81 -4.03 -12.30
C ILE A 168 -4.87 -2.53 -11.98
N PRO A 169 -5.77 -1.76 -12.63
CA PRO A 169 -6.00 -0.37 -12.24
C PRO A 169 -6.49 -0.30 -10.79
N ILE A 170 -5.84 0.55 -9.99
CA ILE A 170 -6.25 0.76 -8.60
C ILE A 170 -7.55 1.57 -8.61
N ASN A 171 -8.60 1.00 -8.01
CA ASN A 171 -9.87 1.65 -7.83
C ASN A 171 -9.82 2.54 -6.60
N TYR A 172 -9.29 3.75 -6.77
CA TYR A 172 -9.28 4.77 -5.71
C TYR A 172 -10.71 5.20 -5.39
N GLN A 173 -11.22 4.80 -4.23
CA GLN A 173 -12.56 5.13 -3.75
C GLN A 173 -12.52 5.94 -2.46
N ARG A 174 -11.37 5.97 -1.76
CA ARG A 174 -11.26 6.53 -0.42
C ARG A 174 -9.99 7.36 -0.29
N THR A 175 -10.16 8.57 0.21
CA THR A 175 -9.09 9.48 0.67
C THR A 175 -8.75 9.19 2.14
N LEU A 176 -7.70 9.83 2.68
CA LEU A 176 -7.27 9.64 4.07
C LEU A 176 -8.42 9.82 5.10
N ASP A 177 -9.31 10.80 4.90
CA ASP A 177 -10.46 11.08 5.78
C ASP A 177 -11.58 10.02 5.70
N LYS A 178 -11.46 9.05 4.78
CA LYS A 178 -12.38 7.90 4.66
C LYS A 178 -11.84 6.64 5.33
N TYR A 179 -10.75 6.73 6.07
CA TYR A 179 -10.28 5.67 6.94
C TYR A 179 -10.24 6.17 8.38
N LEU A 180 -10.50 5.27 9.34
CA LEU A 180 -10.20 5.58 10.73
C LEU A 180 -8.69 5.67 10.87
N LYS A 181 -8.17 6.87 11.16
CA LYS A 181 -6.75 7.14 11.40
C LYS A 181 -6.51 7.28 12.90
N LEU A 182 -5.55 6.54 13.43
CA LEU A 182 -5.07 6.66 14.80
C LEU A 182 -3.60 7.06 14.79
N ASP A 183 -3.25 8.08 15.57
CA ASP A 183 -1.84 8.36 15.86
C ASP A 183 -1.34 7.39 16.93
N GLY A 184 -0.11 6.87 16.76
CA GLY A 184 0.46 5.86 17.65
C GLY A 184 0.52 6.32 19.11
N SER A 185 0.84 7.59 19.33
CA SER A 185 0.89 8.21 20.65
C SER A 185 -0.47 8.21 21.33
N LEU A 186 -1.54 8.53 20.59
CA LEU A 186 -2.92 8.46 21.05
C LEU A 186 -3.31 7.01 21.36
N LEU A 187 -2.99 6.07 20.47
CA LEU A 187 -3.33 4.66 20.62
C LEU A 187 -2.70 4.04 21.87
N ILE A 188 -1.43 4.34 22.16
CA ILE A 188 -0.72 3.85 23.35
C ILE A 188 -1.21 4.56 24.63
N GLY A 189 -1.43 5.87 24.56
CA GLY A 189 -1.78 6.69 25.72
C GLY A 189 -3.21 6.54 26.23
N THR A 190 -4.07 5.85 25.48
CA THR A 190 -5.48 5.72 25.79
C THR A 190 -5.87 4.28 26.12
N ASN A 191 -6.70 4.11 27.14
CA ASN A 191 -7.44 2.86 27.37
C ASN A 191 -8.62 2.79 26.41
N ILE A 192 -8.34 2.80 25.10
CA ILE A 192 -9.33 2.46 24.08
C ILE A 192 -9.58 0.95 24.24
N ASP A 193 -10.55 0.60 25.08
CA ASP A 193 -11.25 -0.69 25.08
C ASP A 193 -12.46 -0.55 24.15
N ASN A 194 -12.22 -0.13 22.90
CA ASN A 194 -13.31 0.07 21.97
C ASN A 194 -13.56 -1.22 21.20
N PHE A 195 -14.71 -1.85 21.50
CA PHE A 195 -15.25 -2.97 20.75
C PHE A 195 -15.29 -2.70 19.23
N GLU A 196 -15.39 -1.43 18.81
CA GLU A 196 -15.37 -1.03 17.40
C GLU A 196 -14.02 -1.27 16.69
N LEU A 197 -12.92 -1.41 17.44
CA LEU A 197 -11.59 -1.70 16.89
C LEU A 197 -11.27 -3.21 16.83
N LYS A 198 -12.14 -4.03 17.41
CA LYS A 198 -12.00 -5.48 17.37
C LYS A 198 -12.22 -5.99 15.95
N ASP A 199 -11.51 -7.05 15.59
CA ASP A 199 -11.65 -7.76 14.32
C ASP A 199 -11.46 -6.82 13.09
N LYS A 200 -10.56 -5.85 13.20
CA LYS A 200 -10.14 -4.96 12.09
C LYS A 200 -8.80 -5.38 11.49
N ILE A 201 -8.53 -4.91 10.28
CA ILE A 201 -7.17 -4.88 9.74
C ILE A 201 -6.53 -3.57 10.16
N PHE A 202 -5.34 -3.65 10.73
CA PHE A 202 -4.54 -2.47 11.04
C PHE A 202 -3.39 -2.37 10.05
N LEU A 203 -3.26 -1.22 9.38
CA LEU A 203 -2.09 -0.89 8.58
C LEU A 203 -1.24 0.12 9.34
N VAL A 204 -0.02 -0.28 9.69
CA VAL A 204 0.91 0.46 10.55
C VAL A 204 2.05 0.99 9.70
N GLY A 205 2.25 2.31 9.71
CA GLY A 205 3.21 2.97 8.83
C GLY A 205 3.21 4.48 9.02
N TYR A 206 4.00 5.20 8.23
CA TYR A 206 4.14 6.65 8.38
C TYR A 206 2.98 7.41 7.73
N ILE A 207 2.32 8.31 8.48
CA ILE A 207 1.25 9.19 7.97
C ILE A 207 1.54 10.62 8.42
N GLY A 208 2.67 11.15 7.94
CA GLY A 208 3.04 12.55 8.12
C GLY A 208 3.54 12.90 9.53
N PRO A 209 3.87 14.19 9.76
CA PRO A 209 3.45 15.34 8.94
C PRO A 209 4.24 15.59 7.65
N GLY A 210 5.36 14.92 7.42
CA GLY A 210 6.20 15.15 6.25
C GLY A 210 5.68 14.56 4.93
N ARG A 211 6.56 14.58 3.92
CA ARG A 211 6.28 14.15 2.52
C ARG A 211 7.01 12.87 2.13
N GLU A 212 7.75 12.27 3.06
CA GLU A 212 8.66 11.14 2.85
C GLU A 212 7.92 9.93 2.28
N ASP A 213 6.69 9.71 2.73
CA ASP A 213 5.81 8.62 2.27
C ASP A 213 4.61 9.12 1.45
N LYS A 214 4.70 10.33 0.87
CA LYS A 214 3.64 10.85 0.01
C LYS A 214 3.91 10.57 -1.45
N TYR A 215 2.85 10.18 -2.16
CA TYR A 215 2.88 9.88 -3.58
C TYR A 215 1.79 10.63 -4.34
N SER A 216 1.95 10.73 -5.66
CA SER A 216 0.91 11.24 -6.54
C SER A 216 0.04 10.07 -7.05
N THR A 217 -1.27 10.23 -6.99
CA THR A 217 -2.27 9.24 -7.42
C THR A 217 -3.37 9.91 -8.25
N PRO A 218 -4.29 9.14 -8.86
CA PRO A 218 -5.50 9.69 -9.46
C PRO A 218 -6.40 10.50 -8.52
N LEU A 219 -6.32 10.34 -7.18
CA LEU A 219 -7.17 11.06 -6.22
C LEU A 219 -7.08 12.58 -6.40
N ARG A 220 -5.91 13.10 -6.81
CA ARG A 220 -5.68 14.52 -7.08
C ARG A 220 -6.64 15.15 -8.10
N PHE A 221 -7.26 14.36 -8.98
CA PHE A 221 -8.18 14.88 -10.00
C PHE A 221 -9.62 15.07 -9.51
N VAL A 222 -9.94 14.62 -8.29
CA VAL A 222 -11.27 14.79 -7.67
C VAL A 222 -11.20 15.45 -6.29
N GLY A 223 -10.01 15.83 -5.85
CA GLY A 223 -9.73 16.42 -4.56
C GLY A 223 -9.60 17.95 -4.60
N LYS A 224 -8.95 18.49 -3.57
CA LYS A 224 -8.55 19.90 -3.53
C LYS A 224 -7.56 20.20 -4.66
N GLU A 225 -7.56 21.43 -5.15
CA GLU A 225 -6.47 21.92 -6.01
C GLU A 225 -5.16 21.76 -5.24
N LEU A 226 -4.23 21.02 -5.82
CA LEU A 226 -2.88 20.83 -5.31
C LEU A 226 -1.93 21.69 -6.15
N GLU A 227 -0.85 22.15 -5.52
CA GLU A 227 0.22 22.80 -6.26
C GLU A 227 0.88 21.84 -7.25
N HIS A 228 1.53 22.41 -8.26
CA HIS A 228 2.26 21.61 -9.26
C HIS A 228 3.28 20.71 -8.55
N ASP A 229 3.26 19.41 -8.88
CA ASP A 229 4.10 18.35 -8.29
C ASP A 229 3.85 17.98 -6.81
N GLU A 230 2.81 18.51 -6.16
CA GLU A 230 2.49 18.09 -4.79
C GLU A 230 1.83 16.70 -4.72
N PRO A 231 2.45 15.71 -4.03
CA PRO A 231 1.84 14.40 -3.85
C PRO A 231 0.58 14.51 -2.99
N ASP A 232 -0.43 13.72 -3.32
CA ASP A 232 -1.80 13.86 -2.84
C ASP A 232 -2.16 12.91 -1.70
N THR A 233 -1.43 11.81 -1.50
CA THR A 233 -1.75 10.84 -0.45
C THR A 233 -0.55 10.04 0.06
N TYR A 234 -0.74 9.30 1.16
CA TYR A 234 0.28 8.47 1.81
C TYR A 234 0.29 7.04 1.29
N GLY A 235 1.42 6.34 1.41
CA GLY A 235 1.58 4.93 1.01
C GLY A 235 0.52 4.03 1.62
N LEU A 236 0.26 4.17 2.92
CA LEU A 236 -0.80 3.43 3.61
C LEU A 236 -2.20 3.60 3.00
N VAL A 237 -2.53 4.79 2.49
CA VAL A 237 -3.83 5.03 1.83
C VAL A 237 -3.88 4.31 0.47
N ILE A 238 -2.75 4.22 -0.22
CA ILE A 238 -2.63 3.47 -1.47
C ILE A 238 -2.85 1.99 -1.20
N ILE A 239 -2.11 1.41 -0.25
CA ILE A 239 -2.24 0.00 0.16
C ILE A 239 -3.68 -0.33 0.54
N ALA A 240 -4.35 0.55 1.31
CA ALA A 240 -5.76 0.34 1.68
C ALA A 240 -6.70 0.32 0.46
N ASN A 241 -6.48 1.21 -0.52
CA ASN A 241 -7.26 1.20 -1.78
C ASN A 241 -6.90 -0.02 -2.66
N GLU A 242 -5.66 -0.50 -2.65
CA GLU A 242 -5.25 -1.74 -3.33
C GLU A 242 -5.97 -2.96 -2.73
N ILE A 243 -6.04 -3.07 -1.41
CA ILE A 243 -6.79 -4.14 -0.72
C ILE A 243 -8.26 -4.14 -1.16
N ARG A 244 -8.91 -2.98 -1.18
CA ARG A 244 -10.31 -2.86 -1.66
C ARG A 244 -10.46 -3.16 -3.13
N THR A 245 -9.51 -2.69 -3.96
CA THR A 245 -9.46 -3.01 -5.39
C THR A 245 -9.44 -4.52 -5.61
N LEU A 246 -8.59 -5.24 -4.87
CA LEU A 246 -8.50 -6.69 -4.96
C LEU A 246 -9.82 -7.36 -4.57
N LEU A 247 -10.44 -6.97 -3.45
CA LEU A 247 -11.70 -7.57 -2.97
C LEU A 247 -12.88 -7.35 -3.91
N ASP A 248 -12.90 -6.20 -4.58
CA ASP A 248 -13.94 -5.83 -5.54
C ASP A 248 -13.61 -6.29 -6.98
N TYR A 249 -12.42 -6.87 -7.20
CA TYR A 249 -11.97 -7.29 -8.52
C TYR A 249 -12.82 -8.46 -9.03
N LYS A 250 -13.83 -8.11 -9.84
CA LYS A 250 -14.68 -9.05 -10.58
C LYS A 250 -14.18 -9.11 -12.01
N LYS A 251 -13.97 -10.34 -12.50
CA LYS A 251 -13.67 -10.61 -13.91
C LYS A 251 -14.92 -10.54 -14.76
#